data_AF-A0A7T6ZAS4-F1
#
_entry.id   AF-A0A7T6ZAS4-F1
#
_cell.length_a   1.000
_cell.length_b   1.000
_cell.length_c   1.000
_cell.angle_alpha   90.00
_cell.angle_beta   90.00
_cell.angle_gamma   90.00
#
_symmetry.space_group_name_H-M   'P 1'
#
loop_
_entity.id
_entity.type
_entity.pdbx_description
1 polymer ?
#
loop_
_entity_poly.entity_id
_entity_poly.type
_entity_poly.pdbx_seq_one_letter_code
_entity_poly.pdbx_strand_id
1 'polypeptide(L)'
;MMMHQQAPIEEIITDQSTLIEALEVMKEYKFWSDSTLEGYQSDAQCFENFLCDRGLDPTLQNGRLDYVQKWIKEQKDGGVSASTMKRRTTALSSLFSFYRDLGIVGKNPFKVITLPVGQAGHHSPILTLDQLREVYQYAEGLQKEGHPAAMTIKALIFTGLRNEALSSLTVKSIHVDKKWLKYERAYINSKNKVQIIPLPPKLLSELQAHIHMHHLQADDLLLLD
;
A
#
# COMPACT_ATOMS: atom_id res chain seq x y z
N MET A 1 -21.52 2.07 -6.49
CA MET A 1 -21.83 2.25 -7.92
C MET A 1 -22.38 3.66 -8.08
N MET A 2 -21.50 4.62 -8.33
CA MET A 2 -21.88 5.95 -8.82
C MET A 2 -21.10 6.14 -10.12
N MET A 3 -21.76 5.90 -11.25
CA MET A 3 -21.26 6.34 -12.55
C MET A 3 -21.71 7.79 -12.69
N HIS A 4 -20.91 8.74 -12.22
CA HIS A 4 -21.06 10.11 -12.68
C HIS A 4 -20.70 10.12 -14.18
N GLN A 5 -21.56 10.74 -14.98
CA GLN A 5 -21.27 11.12 -16.37
C GLN A 5 -20.08 12.08 -16.37
N GLN A 6 -18.87 11.55 -16.31
CA GLN A 6 -17.66 12.25 -16.71
C GLN A 6 -17.56 12.16 -18.23
N ALA A 7 -17.02 13.22 -18.85
CA ALA A 7 -16.64 13.19 -20.26
C ALA A 7 -15.79 11.93 -20.53
N PRO A 8 -15.87 11.33 -21.73
CA PRO A 8 -14.96 10.25 -22.13
C PRO A 8 -13.53 10.63 -21.75
N ILE A 9 -12.78 9.70 -21.17
CA ILE A 9 -11.42 9.98 -20.68
C ILE A 9 -10.51 10.51 -21.80
N GLU A 10 -10.81 10.14 -23.03
CA GLU A 10 -10.17 10.59 -24.28
C GLU A 10 -10.39 12.07 -24.59
N GLU A 11 -11.42 12.70 -24.02
CA GLU A 11 -11.65 14.16 -24.12
C GLU A 11 -10.86 14.95 -23.06
N ILE A 12 -10.40 14.27 -22.01
CA ILE A 12 -9.68 14.88 -20.87
C ILE A 12 -8.17 14.70 -21.02
N ILE A 13 -7.73 13.51 -21.43
CA ILE A 13 -6.33 13.13 -21.53
C ILE A 13 -5.97 12.80 -22.97
N THR A 14 -4.87 13.39 -23.43
CA THR A 14 -4.24 13.12 -24.73
C THR A 14 -2.80 12.65 -24.53
N ASP A 15 -2.12 12.28 -25.61
CA ASP A 15 -0.68 11.99 -25.53
C ASP A 15 0.15 13.22 -25.14
N GLN A 16 -0.39 14.43 -25.26
CA GLN A 16 0.22 15.69 -24.83
C GLN A 16 -0.03 16.02 -23.35
N SER A 17 -0.87 15.26 -22.65
CA SER A 17 -1.08 15.47 -21.21
C SER A 17 0.16 15.05 -20.43
N THR A 18 0.42 15.74 -19.32
CA THR A 18 1.50 15.39 -18.39
C THR A 18 1.21 14.06 -17.69
N LEU A 19 2.24 13.42 -17.13
CA LEU A 19 2.07 12.16 -16.42
C LEU A 19 1.30 12.36 -15.12
N ILE A 20 1.45 13.50 -14.45
CA ILE A 20 0.70 13.84 -13.24
C ILE A 20 -0.79 14.06 -13.55
N GLU A 21 -1.13 14.83 -14.58
CA GLU A 21 -2.53 15.01 -15.02
C GLU A 21 -3.16 13.66 -15.38
N ALA A 22 -2.42 12.83 -16.12
CA ALA A 22 -2.84 11.50 -16.49
C ALA A 22 -3.07 10.59 -15.27
N LEU A 23 -2.22 10.66 -14.24
CA LEU A 23 -2.44 9.90 -12.99
C LEU A 23 -3.68 10.39 -12.23
N GLU A 24 -3.88 11.71 -12.19
CA GLU A 24 -5.00 12.32 -11.48
C GLU A 24 -6.35 11.92 -12.07
N VAL A 25 -6.44 11.85 -13.40
CA VAL A 25 -7.65 11.33 -14.06
C VAL A 25 -7.77 9.82 -13.90
N MET A 26 -6.66 9.08 -13.99
CA MET A 26 -6.65 7.62 -13.85
C MET A 26 -7.13 7.16 -12.47
N LYS A 27 -6.97 7.97 -11.42
CA LYS A 27 -7.37 7.62 -10.04
C LYS A 27 -8.87 7.31 -9.94
N GLU A 28 -9.72 8.00 -10.70
CA GLU A 28 -11.18 7.80 -10.70
C GLU A 28 -11.58 6.42 -11.23
N TYR A 29 -10.68 5.78 -12.00
CA TYR A 29 -10.88 4.47 -12.61
C TYR A 29 -10.15 3.35 -11.87
N LYS A 30 -9.49 3.66 -10.74
CA LYS A 30 -8.68 2.72 -9.96
C LYS A 30 -9.03 2.80 -8.47
N PHE A 31 -9.11 1.64 -7.83
CA PHE A 31 -9.27 1.55 -6.38
C PHE A 31 -7.91 1.62 -5.69
N TRP A 32 -7.30 2.80 -5.69
CA TRP A 32 -6.05 3.07 -4.98
C TRP A 32 -6.31 3.67 -3.61
N SER A 33 -5.43 3.39 -2.64
CA SER A 33 -5.33 4.21 -1.43
C SER A 33 -4.65 5.52 -1.76
N ASP A 34 -4.87 6.55 -0.94
CA ASP A 34 -4.19 7.86 -1.07
C ASP A 34 -2.67 7.68 -1.08
N SER A 35 -2.13 6.85 -0.19
CA SER A 35 -0.70 6.51 -0.15
C SER A 35 -0.18 5.83 -1.43
N THR A 36 -1.02 5.07 -2.14
CA THR A 36 -0.64 4.48 -3.42
C THR A 36 -0.59 5.56 -4.51
N LEU A 37 -1.56 6.48 -4.52
CA LEU A 37 -1.61 7.60 -5.45
C LEU A 37 -0.41 8.54 -5.24
N GLU A 38 -0.12 8.94 -4.00
CA GLU A 38 1.04 9.76 -3.65
C GLU A 38 2.35 9.11 -4.11
N GLY A 39 2.50 7.79 -3.88
CA GLY A 39 3.67 7.04 -4.33
C GLY A 39 3.80 7.02 -5.85
N TYR A 40 2.69 6.92 -6.59
CA TYR A 40 2.67 6.95 -8.05
C TYR A 40 2.96 8.35 -8.59
N GLN A 41 2.39 9.40 -7.99
CA GLN A 41 2.66 10.79 -8.33
C GLN A 41 4.14 11.13 -8.11
N SER A 42 4.72 10.74 -6.97
CA SER A 42 6.15 10.93 -6.70
C SER A 42 7.04 10.23 -7.73
N ASP A 43 6.68 9.02 -8.15
CA ASP A 43 7.42 8.27 -9.16
C ASP A 43 7.28 8.88 -10.56
N ALA A 44 6.08 9.36 -10.91
CA ALA A 44 5.83 10.08 -12.16
C ALA A 44 6.62 11.38 -12.21
N GLN A 45 6.53 12.21 -11.15
CA GLN A 45 7.27 13.46 -11.04
C GLN A 45 8.78 13.25 -11.21
N CYS A 46 9.32 12.14 -10.69
CA CYS A 46 10.73 11.80 -10.86
C CYS A 46 11.12 11.56 -12.33
N PHE A 47 10.21 11.01 -13.15
CA PHE A 47 10.45 10.85 -14.58
C PHE A 47 10.16 12.13 -15.36
N GLU A 48 9.13 12.89 -14.99
CA GLU A 48 8.86 14.21 -15.56
C GLU A 48 10.05 15.16 -15.40
N ASN A 49 10.63 15.24 -14.20
CA ASN A 49 11.81 16.07 -13.94
C ASN A 49 12.98 15.65 -14.85
N PHE A 50 13.19 14.35 -15.05
CA PHE A 50 14.21 13.84 -15.97
C PHE A 50 14.00 14.29 -17.43
N LEU A 51 12.73 14.39 -17.88
CA LEU A 51 12.37 14.90 -19.20
C LEU A 51 12.60 16.42 -19.28
N CYS A 52 12.13 17.15 -18.28
CA CYS A 52 12.30 18.61 -18.17
C CYS A 52 13.77 19.03 -18.16
N ASP A 53 14.63 18.32 -17.42
CA ASP A 53 16.08 18.55 -17.37
C ASP A 53 16.76 18.42 -18.75
N ARG A 54 16.07 17.81 -19.71
CA ARG A 54 16.51 17.62 -21.10
C ARG A 54 15.79 18.52 -22.10
N GLY A 55 15.01 19.48 -21.61
CA GLY A 55 14.20 20.38 -22.43
C GLY A 55 13.06 19.67 -23.17
N LEU A 56 12.57 18.55 -22.63
CA LEU A 56 11.43 17.82 -23.18
C LEU A 56 10.19 18.10 -22.33
N ASP A 57 9.03 18.19 -22.99
CA ASP A 57 7.76 18.28 -22.29
C ASP A 57 7.48 16.96 -21.55
N PRO A 58 7.02 16.99 -20.28
CA PRO A 58 6.83 15.80 -19.47
C PRO A 58 5.50 15.09 -19.79
N THR A 59 5.26 14.79 -21.06
CA THR A 59 3.98 14.26 -21.57
C THR A 59 4.01 12.75 -21.79
N LEU A 60 2.82 12.15 -21.88
CA LEU A 60 2.67 10.72 -22.23
C LEU A 60 3.38 10.37 -23.55
N GLN A 61 3.38 11.28 -24.53
CA GLN A 61 4.08 11.12 -25.81
C GLN A 61 5.59 10.95 -25.64
N ASN A 62 6.20 11.66 -24.67
CA ASN A 62 7.62 11.54 -24.35
C ASN A 62 7.95 10.34 -23.44
N GLY A 63 6.97 9.51 -23.12
CA GLY A 63 7.19 8.15 -22.61
C GLY A 63 7.69 7.20 -23.70
N ARG A 64 8.90 7.43 -24.20
CA ARG A 64 9.53 6.62 -25.24
C ARG A 64 10.59 5.70 -24.68
N LEU A 65 10.79 4.54 -25.34
CA LEU A 65 11.73 3.53 -24.88
C LEU A 65 13.16 4.05 -24.71
N ASP A 66 13.63 4.90 -25.64
CA ASP A 66 14.96 5.50 -25.59
C ASP A 66 15.15 6.44 -24.40
N TYR A 67 14.13 7.22 -24.04
CA TYR A 67 14.16 8.08 -22.84
C TYR A 67 14.06 7.27 -21.56
N VAL A 68 13.20 6.26 -21.51
CA VAL A 68 13.10 5.38 -20.34
C VAL A 68 14.41 4.63 -20.09
N GLN A 69 15.07 4.12 -21.14
CA GLN A 69 16.38 3.47 -21.00
C GLN A 69 17.46 4.41 -20.45
N LYS A 70 17.49 5.66 -20.92
CA LYS A 70 18.40 6.69 -20.40
C LYS A 70 18.11 7.01 -18.93
N TRP A 71 16.84 7.18 -18.57
CA TRP A 71 16.44 7.44 -17.20
C TRP A 71 16.84 6.32 -16.25
N ILE A 72 16.60 5.06 -16.63
CA ILE A 72 17.00 3.89 -15.83
C ILE A 72 18.53 3.83 -15.67
N LYS A 73 19.28 4.16 -16.73
CA LYS A 73 20.75 4.25 -16.64
C LYS A 73 21.19 5.33 -15.65
N GLU A 74 20.61 6.52 -15.70
CA GLU A 74 20.92 7.59 -14.75
C GLU A 74 20.54 7.26 -13.32
N GLN A 75 19.41 6.59 -13.09
CA GLN A 75 19.05 6.12 -11.76
C GLN A 75 20.11 5.16 -11.21
N LYS A 76 20.59 4.24 -12.07
CA LYS A 76 21.62 3.28 -11.70
C LYS A 76 22.95 3.97 -11.42
N ASP A 77 23.39 4.87 -12.30
CA ASP A 77 24.66 5.60 -12.17
C ASP A 77 24.63 6.55 -10.96
N GLY A 78 23.45 7.08 -10.59
CA GLY A 78 23.20 7.86 -9.39
C GLY A 78 23.00 7.05 -8.11
N GLY A 79 23.20 5.72 -8.14
CA GLY A 79 23.13 4.87 -6.95
C GLY A 79 21.72 4.62 -6.39
N VAL A 80 20.67 4.85 -7.17
CA VAL A 80 19.29 4.53 -6.77
C VAL A 80 19.15 3.02 -6.55
N SER A 81 18.53 2.64 -5.43
CA SER A 81 18.33 1.23 -5.12
C SER A 81 17.46 0.51 -6.16
N ALA A 82 17.73 -0.77 -6.39
CA ALA A 82 16.96 -1.58 -7.33
C ALA A 82 15.48 -1.70 -6.95
N SER A 83 15.14 -1.70 -5.65
CA SER A 83 13.77 -1.69 -5.16
C SER A 83 13.04 -0.41 -5.55
N THR A 84 13.69 0.75 -5.43
CA THR A 84 13.15 2.05 -5.85
C THR A 84 12.97 2.11 -7.37
N MET A 85 13.96 1.69 -8.16
CA MET A 85 13.84 1.61 -9.63
C MET A 85 12.69 0.69 -10.06
N LYS A 86 12.51 -0.45 -9.38
CA LYS A 86 11.41 -1.39 -9.63
C LYS A 86 10.05 -0.78 -9.30
N ARG A 87 9.93 -0.09 -8.18
CA ARG A 87 8.70 0.61 -7.77
C ARG A 87 8.30 1.66 -8.81
N ARG A 88 9.24 2.54 -9.16
CA ARG A 88 9.09 3.58 -10.20
C ARG A 88 8.65 3.02 -11.54
N THR A 89 9.35 2.01 -12.03
CA THR A 89 9.02 1.35 -13.31
C THR A 89 7.65 0.67 -13.27
N THR A 90 7.27 0.10 -12.13
CA THR A 90 5.94 -0.53 -11.96
C THR A 90 4.82 0.49 -11.98
N ALA A 91 4.99 1.63 -11.29
CA ALA A 91 4.02 2.72 -11.28
C ALA A 91 3.80 3.28 -12.70
N LEU A 92 4.88 3.64 -13.38
CA LEU A 92 4.84 4.15 -14.75
C LEU A 92 4.33 3.10 -15.75
N SER A 93 4.68 1.83 -15.59
CA SER A 93 4.12 0.77 -16.43
C SER A 93 2.61 0.59 -16.23
N SER A 94 2.10 0.80 -15.02
CA SER A 94 0.66 0.80 -14.76
C SER A 94 -0.03 1.95 -15.49
N LEU A 95 0.52 3.17 -15.39
CA LEU A 95 0.03 4.36 -16.08
C LEU A 95 -0.02 4.16 -17.61
N PHE A 96 1.10 3.78 -18.21
CA PHE A 96 1.18 3.58 -19.66
C PHE A 96 0.37 2.39 -20.16
N SER A 97 0.16 1.35 -19.33
CA SER A 97 -0.74 0.26 -19.73
C SER A 97 -2.19 0.73 -19.80
N PHE A 98 -2.64 1.52 -18.84
CA PHE A 98 -4.00 2.04 -18.81
C PHE A 98 -4.29 2.93 -20.03
N TYR A 99 -3.44 3.91 -20.30
CA TYR A 99 -3.61 4.80 -21.46
C TYR A 99 -3.34 4.12 -22.81
N ARG A 100 -2.58 3.01 -22.83
CA ARG A 100 -2.50 2.16 -24.02
C ARG A 100 -3.80 1.42 -24.28
N ASP A 101 -4.42 0.87 -23.24
CA ASP A 101 -5.66 0.11 -23.38
C ASP A 101 -6.83 1.00 -23.84
N LEU A 102 -6.73 2.31 -23.59
CA LEU A 102 -7.64 3.35 -24.10
C LEU A 102 -7.25 3.89 -25.49
N GLY A 103 -6.12 3.45 -26.06
CA GLY A 103 -5.63 3.90 -27.37
C GLY A 103 -4.98 5.29 -27.40
N ILE A 104 -4.82 5.96 -26.26
CA ILE A 104 -4.20 7.30 -26.14
C ILE A 104 -2.68 7.22 -26.40
N VAL A 105 -2.02 6.14 -25.97
CA VAL A 105 -0.62 5.86 -26.32
C VAL A 105 -0.50 4.53 -27.06
N GLY A 106 0.37 4.48 -28.08
CA GLY A 106 0.50 3.27 -28.89
C GLY A 106 1.22 2.11 -28.19
N LYS A 107 2.07 2.39 -27.19
CA LYS A 107 2.92 1.38 -26.53
C LYS A 107 3.15 1.73 -25.06
N ASN A 108 3.48 0.72 -24.26
CA ASN A 108 4.02 0.91 -22.91
C ASN A 108 5.53 0.64 -22.93
N PRO A 109 6.40 1.66 -22.88
CA PRO A 109 7.85 1.49 -22.92
C PRO A 109 8.40 0.80 -21.66
N PHE A 110 7.74 0.95 -20.50
CA PHE A 110 8.20 0.43 -19.21
C PHE A 110 8.01 -1.08 -19.09
N LYS A 111 7.12 -1.70 -19.89
CA LYS A 111 6.86 -3.14 -19.84
C LYS A 111 8.03 -3.99 -20.36
N VAL A 112 8.87 -3.43 -21.23
CA VAL A 112 10.02 -4.13 -21.85
C VAL A 112 11.35 -3.77 -21.18
N ILE A 113 11.32 -2.96 -20.12
CA ILE A 113 12.53 -2.55 -19.40
C ILE A 113 13.03 -3.68 -18.52
N THR A 114 14.28 -4.07 -18.74
CA THR A 114 15.01 -4.96 -17.85
C THR A 114 15.71 -4.13 -16.79
N LEU A 115 15.31 -4.32 -15.53
CA LEU A 115 15.97 -3.70 -14.38
C LEU A 115 17.11 -4.60 -13.87
N PRO A 116 18.17 -4.02 -13.28
CA PRO A 116 19.19 -4.82 -12.62
C PRO A 116 18.55 -5.64 -11.49
N VAL A 117 18.97 -6.89 -11.37
CA VAL A 117 18.62 -7.72 -10.21
C VAL A 117 19.31 -7.09 -9.01
N GLY A 118 18.54 -6.38 -8.19
CA GLY A 118 19.04 -5.85 -6.92
C GLY A 118 19.47 -6.97 -6.00
N GLN A 119 20.35 -6.65 -5.05
CA GLN A 119 20.44 -7.47 -3.84
C GLN A 119 19.03 -7.53 -3.26
N ALA A 120 18.48 -8.75 -3.13
CA ALA A 120 17.24 -8.94 -2.39
C ALA A 120 17.48 -8.33 -1.01
N GLY A 121 16.76 -7.25 -0.69
CA GLY A 121 16.88 -6.62 0.62
C GLY A 121 16.75 -7.72 1.67
N HIS A 122 17.60 -7.68 2.70
CA HIS A 122 17.54 -8.64 3.79
C HIS A 122 16.09 -8.72 4.26
N HIS A 123 15.41 -9.84 3.98
CA HIS A 123 14.12 -10.09 4.58
C HIS A 123 14.34 -10.02 6.09
N SER A 124 13.47 -9.31 6.81
CA SER A 124 13.49 -9.37 8.26
C SER A 124 13.52 -10.84 8.68
N PRO A 125 14.46 -11.24 9.56
CA PRO A 125 14.57 -12.63 9.95
C PRO A 125 13.25 -13.08 10.55
N ILE A 126 12.82 -14.30 10.20
CA ILE A 126 11.64 -14.91 10.79
C ILE A 126 11.97 -15.19 12.25
N LEU A 127 11.13 -14.70 13.17
CA LEU A 127 11.31 -14.96 14.59
C LEU A 127 11.20 -16.47 14.87
N THR A 128 12.13 -17.00 15.66
CA THR A 128 11.99 -18.35 16.21
C THR A 128 10.86 -18.38 17.24
N LEU A 129 10.40 -19.57 17.60
CA LEU A 129 9.38 -19.71 18.65
C LEU A 129 9.85 -19.14 19.99
N ASP A 130 11.13 -19.26 20.31
CA ASP A 130 11.70 -18.71 21.56
C ASP A 130 11.75 -17.19 21.53
N GLN A 131 12.16 -16.58 20.41
CA GLN A 131 12.09 -15.14 20.23
C GLN A 131 10.65 -14.62 20.30
N LEU A 132 9.69 -15.35 19.72
CA LEU A 132 8.27 -14.99 19.81
C LEU A 132 7.76 -15.04 21.26
N ARG A 133 8.23 -16.01 22.06
CA ARG A 133 7.91 -16.09 23.49
C ARG A 133 8.49 -14.91 24.26
N GLU A 134 9.73 -14.51 23.97
CA GLU A 134 10.35 -13.33 24.58
C GLU A 134 9.56 -12.06 24.28
N VAL A 135 9.15 -11.85 23.03
CA VAL A 135 8.31 -10.70 22.63
C VAL A 135 6.96 -10.74 23.36
N TYR A 136 6.35 -11.93 23.48
CA TYR A 136 5.07 -12.08 24.19
C TYR A 136 5.22 -11.77 25.69
N GLN A 137 6.29 -12.25 26.34
CA GLN A 137 6.59 -11.95 27.74
C GLN A 137 6.83 -10.46 27.97
N TYR A 138 7.53 -9.80 27.04
CA TYR A 138 7.71 -8.35 27.07
C TYR A 138 6.36 -7.62 27.00
N ALA A 139 5.45 -8.06 26.12
CA ALA A 139 4.10 -7.51 26.04
C ALA A 139 3.28 -7.75 27.32
N GLU A 140 3.49 -8.86 28.05
CA GLU A 140 2.89 -9.07 29.37
C GLU A 140 3.44 -8.09 30.43
N GLY A 141 4.72 -7.71 30.34
CA GLY A 141 5.33 -6.65 31.16
C GLY A 141 4.68 -5.29 30.90
N LEU A 142 4.63 -4.88 29.63
CA LEU A 142 3.97 -3.65 29.19
C LEU A 142 2.51 -3.57 29.65
N GLN A 143 1.78 -4.68 29.61
CA GLN A 143 0.39 -4.71 30.06
C GLN A 143 0.27 -4.42 31.56
N LYS A 144 1.19 -4.92 32.38
CA LYS A 144 1.20 -4.66 33.83
C LYS A 144 1.50 -3.18 34.14
N GLU A 145 2.26 -2.55 33.27
CA GLU A 145 2.57 -1.11 33.33
C GLU A 145 1.44 -0.24 32.74
N GLY A 146 0.40 -0.85 32.16
CA GLY A 146 -0.71 -0.13 31.52
C GLY A 146 -0.34 0.48 30.17
N HIS A 147 0.74 0.03 29.53
CA HIS A 147 1.20 0.59 28.26
C HIS A 147 0.31 0.13 27.09
N PRO A 148 -0.19 1.05 26.23
CA PRO A 148 -1.18 0.75 25.18
C PRO A 148 -0.67 -0.28 24.15
N ALA A 149 0.60 -0.18 23.77
CA ALA A 149 1.24 -1.12 22.84
C ALA A 149 1.16 -2.61 23.24
N ALA A 150 0.91 -2.94 24.51
CA ALA A 150 0.83 -4.32 24.98
C ALA A 150 -0.24 -5.13 24.21
N MET A 151 -1.44 -4.57 24.05
CA MET A 151 -2.53 -5.25 23.36
C MET A 151 -2.25 -5.33 21.85
N THR A 152 -1.66 -4.29 21.28
CA THR A 152 -1.26 -4.25 19.87
C THR A 152 -0.27 -5.36 19.51
N ILE A 153 0.77 -5.55 20.33
CA ILE A 153 1.76 -6.62 20.11
C ILE A 153 1.10 -8.00 20.20
N LYS A 154 0.24 -8.23 21.19
CA LYS A 154 -0.44 -9.52 21.35
C LYS A 154 -1.39 -9.79 20.18
N ALA A 155 -2.18 -8.80 19.76
CA ALA A 155 -3.02 -8.91 18.59
C ALA A 155 -2.21 -9.21 17.33
N LEU A 156 -1.07 -8.54 17.12
CA LEU A 156 -0.16 -8.80 16.00
C LEU A 156 0.34 -10.25 15.99
N ILE A 157 0.83 -10.75 17.13
CA ILE A 157 1.38 -12.12 17.26
C ILE A 157 0.34 -13.18 16.86
N PHE A 158 -0.91 -13.04 17.30
CA PHE A 158 -1.94 -14.06 17.09
C PHE A 158 -2.70 -13.91 15.79
N THR A 159 -2.84 -12.70 15.26
CA THR A 159 -3.66 -12.44 14.07
C THR A 159 -2.83 -12.33 12.79
N GLY A 160 -1.56 -11.94 12.88
CA GLY A 160 -0.71 -11.65 11.73
C GLY A 160 -1.24 -10.49 10.85
N LEU A 161 -2.17 -9.69 11.37
CA LEU A 161 -2.71 -8.54 10.66
C LEU A 161 -1.59 -7.51 10.43
N ARG A 162 -1.61 -6.87 9.26
CA ARG A 162 -0.67 -5.78 8.94
C ARG A 162 -1.02 -4.54 9.76
N ASN A 163 -0.05 -3.64 9.95
CA ASN A 163 -0.18 -2.42 10.75
C ASN A 163 -1.49 -1.66 10.46
N GLU A 164 -1.78 -1.37 9.20
CA GLU A 164 -3.00 -0.65 8.80
C GLU A 164 -4.30 -1.38 9.19
N ALA A 165 -4.29 -2.72 9.17
CA ALA A 165 -5.44 -3.50 9.60
C ALA A 165 -5.58 -3.48 11.12
N LEU A 166 -4.48 -3.61 11.86
CA LEU A 166 -4.47 -3.53 13.33
C LEU A 166 -4.95 -2.17 13.82
N SER A 167 -4.41 -1.09 13.26
CA SER A 167 -4.73 0.29 13.66
C SER A 167 -6.15 0.73 13.32
N SER A 168 -6.87 -0.04 12.48
CA SER A 168 -8.27 0.22 12.12
C SER A 168 -9.25 -0.75 12.76
N LEU A 169 -8.78 -1.67 13.60
CA LEU A 169 -9.68 -2.54 14.36
C LEU A 169 -10.50 -1.71 15.34
N THR A 170 -11.80 -1.98 15.34
CA THR A 170 -12.77 -1.41 16.27
C THR A 170 -13.31 -2.50 17.19
N VAL A 171 -13.93 -2.14 18.31
CA VAL A 171 -14.51 -3.13 19.25
C VAL A 171 -15.49 -4.08 18.54
N LYS A 172 -16.32 -3.57 17.61
CA LYS A 172 -17.24 -4.38 16.78
C LYS A 172 -16.56 -5.42 15.89
N SER A 173 -15.25 -5.32 15.69
CA SER A 173 -14.45 -6.30 14.94
C SER A 173 -14.32 -7.62 15.72
N ILE A 174 -14.51 -7.59 17.04
CA ILE A 174 -14.46 -8.76 17.92
C ILE A 174 -15.86 -9.31 18.10
N HIS A 175 -16.09 -10.56 17.70
CA HIS A 175 -17.33 -11.26 18.05
C HIS A 175 -17.05 -12.34 19.09
N VAL A 176 -17.32 -11.99 20.34
CA VAL A 176 -17.06 -12.81 21.53
C VAL A 176 -17.76 -14.17 21.43
N ASP A 177 -19.05 -14.19 21.09
CA ASP A 177 -19.84 -15.44 21.01
C ASP A 177 -19.28 -16.44 20.00
N LYS A 178 -18.70 -15.91 18.92
CA LYS A 178 -18.12 -16.70 17.82
C LYS A 178 -16.63 -16.96 18.00
N LYS A 179 -15.99 -16.35 19.02
CA LYS A 179 -14.56 -16.46 19.32
C LYS A 179 -13.65 -16.12 18.13
N TRP A 180 -14.00 -15.06 17.42
CA TRP A 180 -13.26 -14.65 16.22
C TRP A 180 -13.14 -13.12 16.12
N LEU A 181 -12.21 -12.69 15.28
CA LEU A 181 -12.06 -11.33 14.82
C LEU A 181 -12.45 -11.29 13.35
N LYS A 182 -13.26 -10.30 12.97
CA LYS A 182 -13.60 -10.00 11.58
C LYS A 182 -12.93 -8.68 11.18
N TYR A 183 -12.04 -8.72 10.20
CA TYR A 183 -11.46 -7.53 9.58
C TYR A 183 -11.97 -7.40 8.15
N GLU A 184 -12.56 -6.26 7.83
CA GLU A 184 -13.02 -5.93 6.49
C GLU A 184 -12.74 -4.46 6.16
N ARG A 185 -12.46 -4.18 4.89
CA ARG A 185 -12.32 -2.82 4.38
C ARG A 185 -13.65 -2.34 3.79
N ALA A 186 -13.78 -1.02 3.60
CA ALA A 186 -14.96 -0.41 3.00
C ALA A 186 -15.36 -1.01 1.64
N TYR A 187 -14.38 -1.53 0.89
CA TYR A 187 -14.60 -2.14 -0.43
C TYR A 187 -13.96 -3.51 -0.52
N ILE A 188 -14.72 -4.48 -1.02
CA ILE A 188 -14.27 -5.86 -1.22
C ILE A 188 -13.88 -6.07 -2.69
N ASN A 189 -12.68 -6.60 -2.93
CA ASN A 189 -12.20 -6.93 -4.28
C ASN A 189 -11.18 -8.09 -4.23
N SER A 190 -10.52 -8.38 -5.36
CA SER A 190 -9.52 -9.45 -5.45
C SER A 190 -8.34 -9.29 -4.47
N LYS A 191 -8.02 -8.05 -4.08
CA LYS A 191 -6.96 -7.69 -3.13
C LYS A 191 -7.48 -7.47 -1.70
N ASN A 192 -8.68 -6.91 -1.56
CA ASN A 192 -9.31 -6.57 -0.30
C ASN A 192 -10.39 -7.59 0.04
N LYS A 193 -10.01 -8.68 0.70
CA LYS A 193 -10.94 -9.72 1.13
C LYS A 193 -11.27 -9.58 2.61
N VAL A 194 -12.48 -9.99 2.98
CA VAL A 194 -12.87 -10.14 4.39
C VAL A 194 -11.97 -11.21 5.02
N GLN A 195 -11.39 -10.88 6.17
CA GLN A 195 -10.56 -11.79 6.96
C GLN A 195 -11.32 -12.16 8.22
N ILE A 196 -11.40 -13.46 8.47
CA ILE A 196 -12.02 -14.02 9.67
C ILE A 196 -10.94 -14.83 10.37
N ILE A 197 -10.58 -14.38 11.57
CA ILE A 197 -9.43 -14.91 12.32
C ILE A 197 -9.94 -15.47 13.65
N PRO A 198 -9.85 -16.79 13.87
CA PRO A 198 -10.18 -17.37 15.18
C PRO A 198 -9.28 -16.79 16.27
N LEU A 199 -9.86 -16.44 17.41
CA LEU A 199 -9.13 -15.89 18.55
C LEU A 199 -8.92 -16.97 19.62
N PRO A 200 -7.69 -17.19 20.08
CA PRO A 200 -7.43 -18.04 21.23
C PRO A 200 -8.17 -17.53 22.48
N PRO A 201 -8.67 -18.42 23.35
CA PRO A 201 -9.42 -18.01 24.54
C PRO A 201 -8.68 -17.01 25.43
N LYS A 202 -7.36 -17.18 25.61
CA LYS A 202 -6.53 -16.24 26.41
C LYS A 202 -6.57 -14.82 25.82
N LEU A 203 -6.33 -14.68 24.51
CA LEU A 203 -6.36 -13.39 23.85
C LEU A 203 -7.76 -12.76 23.89
N LEU A 204 -8.82 -13.57 23.69
CA LEU A 204 -10.19 -13.08 23.75
C LEU A 204 -10.51 -12.49 25.12
N SER A 205 -10.17 -13.21 26.20
CA SER A 205 -10.36 -12.71 27.56
C SER A 205 -9.56 -11.43 27.85
N GLU A 206 -8.33 -11.34 27.35
CA GLU A 206 -7.49 -10.14 27.51
C GLU A 206 -8.06 -8.94 26.73
N LEU A 207 -8.58 -9.16 25.52
CA LEU A 207 -9.26 -8.13 24.73
C LEU A 207 -10.53 -7.64 25.42
N GLN A 208 -11.33 -8.56 25.99
CA GLN A 208 -12.52 -8.18 26.76
C GLN A 208 -12.16 -7.35 28.00
N ALA A 209 -11.10 -7.74 28.71
CA ALA A 209 -10.62 -6.98 29.86
C ALA A 209 -10.13 -5.57 29.46
N HIS A 210 -9.44 -5.46 28.32
CA HIS A 210 -9.00 -4.18 27.76
C HIS A 210 -10.18 -3.27 27.39
N ILE A 211 -11.17 -3.81 26.65
CA ILE A 211 -12.41 -3.08 26.30
C ILE A 211 -13.10 -2.55 27.56
N HIS A 212 -13.22 -3.39 28.60
CA HIS A 212 -13.85 -3.00 29.85
C HIS A 212 -13.06 -1.93 30.62
N MET A 213 -11.74 -2.11 30.74
CA MET A 213 -10.83 -1.22 31.47
C MET A 213 -10.81 0.20 30.88
N HIS A 214 -10.89 0.32 29.55
CA HIS A 214 -10.86 1.60 28.85
C HIS A 214 -12.25 2.13 28.47
N HIS A 215 -13.32 1.45 28.90
CA HIS A 215 -14.71 1.82 28.60
C HIS A 215 -15.01 1.98 27.10
N LEU A 216 -14.36 1.19 26.25
CA LEU A 216 -14.47 1.30 24.79
C LEU A 216 -15.87 0.88 24.32
N GLN A 217 -16.42 1.67 23.41
CA GLN A 217 -17.70 1.45 22.74
C GLN A 217 -17.50 0.73 21.40
N ALA A 218 -18.60 0.31 20.78
CA ALA A 218 -18.57 -0.54 19.58
C ALA A 218 -17.74 0.04 18.42
N ASP A 219 -17.77 1.35 18.22
CA ASP A 219 -17.07 2.05 17.13
C ASP A 219 -15.69 2.59 17.52
N ASP A 220 -15.31 2.48 18.80
CA ASP A 220 -13.99 2.93 19.25
C ASP A 220 -12.89 2.01 18.71
N LEU A 221 -11.70 2.59 18.50
CA LEU A 221 -10.51 1.83 18.16
C LEU A 221 -10.21 0.83 19.27
N LEU A 222 -10.04 -0.42 18.87
CA LEU A 222 -9.77 -1.52 19.78
C LEU A 222 -8.35 -1.47 20.36
N LEU A 223 -7.41 -0.94 19.58
CA LEU A 223 -6.00 -0.85 19.93
C LEU A 223 -5.66 0.64 20.05
N LEU A 224 -5.26 1.05 21.25
CA LEU A 224 -4.91 2.43 21.56
C LEU A 224 -3.45 2.72 21.16
N ASP A 225 -3.17 3.97 20.80
CA ASP A 225 -1.83 4.50 20.54
C ASP A 225 -1.07 4.82 21.85
#